data_AF-A0A2K3K7S5-F1
#
_entry.id   AF-A0A2K3K7S5-F1
#
_cell.length_a   1.000
_cell.length_b   1.000
_cell.length_c   1.000
_cell.angle_alpha   90.00
_cell.angle_beta   90.00
_cell.angle_gamma   90.00
#
_symmetry.space_group_name_H-M   'P 1'
#
loop_
_entity.id
_entity.type
_entity.pdbx_description
1 polymer ?
#
loop_
_entity_poly.entity_id
_entity_poly.type
_entity_poly.pdbx_seq_one_letter_code
_entity_poly.pdbx_strand_id
1 'polypeptide(L)'
;GDVKKLLVQKIGLEPEQQRLMFRGVEKDDKEKLDLEGVKDRSKILLLEHFASKEKKHEEKRKLDEMSKATEAITVVKAEVDKLSNRVAALEAAINAGNKTSEKEFLVLTELLMSQLLKLDGIEAEGEAKSQRKAESCPIAETNQVFAQKKFLLI
;
A
#
# COMPACT_ATOMS: atom_id res chain seq x y z
N GLY A 1 -31.74 -12.10 14.34
CA GLY A 1 -30.61 -12.05 15.30
C GLY A 1 -30.65 -13.14 16.34
N ASP A 2 -31.70 -13.23 17.16
CA ASP A 2 -31.70 -14.07 18.38
C ASP A 2 -31.58 -15.57 18.11
N VAL A 3 -32.17 -16.06 17.00
CA VAL A 3 -32.03 -17.46 16.58
C VAL A 3 -30.57 -17.82 16.32
N LYS A 4 -29.81 -16.95 15.66
CA LYS A 4 -28.40 -17.22 15.37
C LYS A 4 -27.59 -17.38 16.66
N LYS A 5 -27.82 -16.52 17.65
CA LYS A 5 -27.18 -16.60 18.98
C LYS A 5 -27.45 -17.92 19.70
N LEU A 6 -28.69 -18.44 19.61
CA LEU A 6 -29.03 -19.73 20.20
C LEU A 6 -28.38 -20.91 19.46
N LEU A 7 -28.23 -20.80 18.13
CA LEU A 7 -27.57 -21.81 17.32
C LEU A 7 -26.06 -21.86 17.55
N VAL A 8 -25.42 -20.75 17.94
CA VAL A 8 -23.99 -20.73 18.33
C VAL A 8 -23.72 -21.78 19.42
N GLN A 9 -24.56 -21.82 20.46
CA GLN A 9 -24.36 -22.74 21.58
C GLN A 9 -24.57 -24.22 21.20
N LYS A 10 -25.39 -24.49 20.19
CA LYS A 10 -25.72 -25.87 19.77
C LYS A 10 -24.80 -26.41 18.67
N ILE A 11 -24.37 -25.55 17.76
CA ILE A 11 -23.69 -25.93 16.51
C ILE A 11 -22.24 -25.43 16.51
N GLY A 12 -21.89 -24.47 17.36
CA GLY A 12 -20.53 -23.93 17.49
C GLY A 12 -20.12 -22.95 16.40
N LEU A 13 -21.05 -22.55 15.51
CA LEU A 13 -20.81 -21.57 14.45
C LEU A 13 -21.08 -20.15 14.95
N GLU A 14 -20.20 -19.19 14.66
CA GLU A 14 -20.43 -17.78 14.95
C GLU A 14 -21.64 -17.23 14.18
N PRO A 15 -22.38 -16.22 14.69
CA PRO A 15 -23.56 -15.67 14.00
C PRO A 15 -23.28 -15.17 12.57
N GLU A 16 -22.06 -14.67 12.33
CA GLU A 16 -21.60 -14.19 11.03
C GLU A 16 -21.44 -15.33 10.00
N GLN A 17 -21.21 -16.55 10.47
CA GLN A 17 -21.03 -17.74 9.64
C GLN A 17 -22.35 -18.49 9.39
N GLN A 18 -23.46 -18.01 9.94
CA GLN A 18 -24.75 -18.68 9.87
C GLN A 18 -25.67 -17.99 8.86
N ARG A 19 -26.03 -18.71 7.79
CA ARG A 19 -27.04 -18.28 6.81
C ARG A 19 -28.32 -19.06 7.03
N LEU A 20 -29.38 -18.37 7.46
CA LEU A 20 -30.68 -18.98 7.73
C LEU A 20 -31.60 -18.82 6.52
N MET A 21 -32.25 -19.91 6.12
CA MET A 21 -33.24 -19.91 5.05
C MET A 21 -34.56 -20.50 5.52
N PHE A 22 -35.65 -19.82 5.18
CA PHE A 22 -37.01 -20.29 5.40
C PHE A 22 -37.76 -20.29 4.07
N ARG A 23 -38.34 -21.43 3.69
CA ARG A 23 -39.04 -21.61 2.40
C ARG A 23 -38.22 -21.21 1.17
N GLY A 24 -36.91 -21.46 1.20
CA GLY A 24 -35.99 -21.11 0.11
C GLY A 24 -35.59 -19.64 0.04
N VAL A 25 -36.03 -18.82 0.99
CA VAL A 25 -35.68 -17.40 1.09
C VAL A 25 -34.72 -17.19 2.26
N GLU A 26 -33.62 -16.49 2.00
CA GLU A 26 -32.66 -16.09 3.04
C GLU A 26 -33.28 -15.09 4.01
N LYS A 27 -32.90 -15.18 5.28
CA LYS A 27 -33.41 -14.34 6.37
C LYS A 27 -32.34 -13.49 7.01
N ASP A 28 -32.58 -12.19 7.04
CA ASP A 28 -31.70 -11.20 7.66
C ASP A 28 -31.87 -11.17 9.18
N ASP A 29 -30.88 -10.65 9.90
CA ASP A 29 -30.92 -10.55 11.35
C ASP A 29 -31.96 -9.57 11.89
N LYS A 30 -32.43 -8.63 11.07
CA LYS A 30 -33.47 -7.65 11.42
C LYS A 30 -34.89 -8.18 11.21
N GLU A 31 -35.06 -9.33 10.56
CA GLU A 31 -36.37 -9.89 10.26
C GLU A 31 -36.98 -10.59 11.48
N LYS A 32 -38.29 -10.39 11.67
CA LYS A 32 -39.06 -11.02 12.75
C LYS A 32 -39.70 -12.31 12.24
N LEU A 33 -39.46 -13.40 12.95
CA LEU A 33 -39.96 -14.74 12.61
C LEU A 33 -41.49 -14.77 12.42
N ASP A 34 -42.23 -14.02 13.24
CA ASP A 34 -43.70 -13.97 13.19
C ASP A 34 -44.21 -13.37 11.87
N LEU A 35 -43.54 -12.33 11.38
CA LEU A 35 -43.89 -11.67 10.11
C LEU A 35 -43.53 -12.55 8.91
N GLU A 36 -42.48 -13.36 9.04
CA GLU A 36 -42.06 -14.33 8.04
C GLU A 36 -42.89 -15.62 8.05
N GLY A 37 -43.92 -15.70 8.90
CA GLY A 37 -44.82 -16.84 8.96
C GLY A 37 -44.18 -18.11 9.54
N VAL A 38 -43.08 -17.95 10.29
CA VAL A 38 -42.43 -19.05 11.02
C VAL A 38 -43.30 -19.38 12.23
N LYS A 39 -43.88 -20.58 12.22
CA LYS A 39 -44.71 -21.12 13.31
C LYS A 39 -43.99 -22.23 14.06
N ASP A 40 -44.60 -22.70 15.15
CA ASP A 40 -44.12 -23.90 15.84
C ASP A 40 -43.93 -25.08 14.87
N ARG A 41 -42.84 -25.83 15.04
CA ARG A 41 -42.38 -26.93 14.17
C ARG A 41 -42.00 -26.56 12.74
N SER A 42 -41.86 -25.27 12.43
CA SER A 42 -41.33 -24.83 11.14
C SER A 42 -39.89 -25.30 10.94
N LYS A 43 -39.57 -25.77 9.74
CA LYS A 43 -38.21 -26.17 9.37
C LYS A 43 -37.46 -24.95 8.85
N ILE A 44 -36.33 -24.64 9.49
CA ILE A 44 -35.38 -23.62 9.04
C ILE A 44 -34.13 -24.35 8.58
N LEU A 45 -33.63 -24.00 7.40
CA LEU A 45 -32.37 -24.52 6.90
C LEU A 45 -31.25 -23.60 7.35
N LEU A 46 -30.26 -24.16 8.06
CA LEU A 46 -29.01 -23.49 8.36
C LEU A 46 -27.98 -23.93 7.32
N LEU A 47 -27.44 -22.97 6.57
CA LEU A 47 -26.24 -23.16 5.78
C LEU A 47 -25.08 -22.53 6.53
N GLU A 48 -24.02 -23.31 6.68
CA GLU A 48 -22.72 -22.76 7.05
C GLU A 48 -22.21 -21.93 5.87
N HIS A 49 -22.06 -20.64 6.10
CA HIS A 49 -21.37 -19.76 5.19
C HIS A 49 -20.00 -19.52 5.78
N PHE A 50 -18.95 -19.83 5.02
CA PHE A 50 -17.61 -19.32 5.31
C PHE A 50 -17.64 -17.81 5.02
N ALA A 51 -18.25 -17.03 5.91
CA ALA A 51 -18.01 -15.60 5.99
C ALA A 51 -16.51 -15.48 6.19
N SER A 52 -15.88 -15.00 5.13
CA SER A 52 -14.56 -15.40 4.71
C SER A 52 -13.54 -15.06 5.78
N LYS A 53 -13.12 -16.03 6.60
CA LYS A 53 -11.84 -15.90 7.31
C LYS A 53 -10.66 -15.84 6.31
N GLU A 54 -10.91 -16.14 5.03
CA GLU A 54 -10.01 -15.89 3.90
C GLU A 54 -9.91 -14.42 3.46
N LYS A 55 -10.85 -13.52 3.78
CA LYS A 55 -10.67 -12.08 3.46
C LYS A 55 -9.65 -11.40 4.38
N LYS A 56 -9.43 -11.94 5.58
CA LYS A 56 -8.54 -11.35 6.57
C LYS A 56 -7.06 -11.69 6.37
N HIS A 57 -6.71 -12.62 5.47
CA HIS A 57 -5.32 -12.91 5.10
C HIS A 57 -4.91 -12.26 3.78
N GLU A 58 -5.80 -12.14 2.79
CA GLU A 58 -5.51 -11.45 1.54
C GLU A 58 -5.37 -9.93 1.74
N GLU A 59 -6.27 -9.32 2.52
CA GLU A 59 -6.20 -7.87 2.82
C GLU A 59 -4.97 -7.52 3.66
N LYS A 60 -4.55 -8.40 4.59
CA LYS A 60 -3.31 -8.21 5.35
C LYS A 60 -2.07 -8.37 4.49
N ARG A 61 -2.05 -9.28 3.50
CA ARG A 61 -0.92 -9.40 2.56
C ARG A 61 -0.82 -8.15 1.69
N LYS A 62 -1.94 -7.64 1.17
CA LYS A 62 -1.97 -6.39 0.40
C LYS A 62 -1.58 -5.16 1.23
N LEU A 63 -2.00 -5.08 2.49
CA LEU A 63 -1.60 -3.98 3.39
C LEU A 63 -0.12 -4.07 3.80
N ASP A 64 0.40 -5.29 3.98
CA ASP A 64 1.80 -5.55 4.32
C ASP A 64 2.73 -5.27 3.12
N GLU A 65 2.32 -5.61 1.91
CA GLU A 65 3.02 -5.23 0.67
C GLU A 65 2.96 -3.71 0.42
N MET A 66 1.80 -3.08 0.66
CA MET A 66 1.68 -1.62 0.63
C MET A 66 2.54 -0.93 1.68
N SER A 67 2.65 -1.47 2.91
CA SER A 67 3.52 -0.91 3.97
C SER A 67 4.99 -1.03 3.61
N LYS A 68 5.42 -2.15 3.02
CA LYS A 68 6.80 -2.33 2.57
C LYS A 68 7.16 -1.40 1.42
N ALA A 69 6.25 -1.21 0.47
CA ALA A 69 6.46 -0.27 -0.64
C ALA A 69 6.53 1.18 -0.14
N THR A 70 5.65 1.60 0.79
CA THR A 70 5.69 2.96 1.33
C THR A 70 6.90 3.20 2.23
N GLU A 71 7.30 2.23 3.05
CA GLU A 71 8.53 2.30 3.84
C GLU A 71 9.77 2.40 2.93
N ALA A 72 9.87 1.55 1.90
CA ALA A 72 10.97 1.62 0.93
C ALA A 72 11.03 2.99 0.22
N ILE A 73 9.88 3.55 -0.16
CA ILE A 73 9.79 4.91 -0.73
C ILE A 73 10.27 5.95 0.29
N THR A 74 9.88 5.86 1.57
CA THR A 74 10.32 6.82 2.60
C THR A 74 11.82 6.77 2.86
N VAL A 75 12.43 5.58 2.79
CA VAL A 75 13.88 5.41 2.90
C VAL A 75 14.59 6.04 1.72
N VAL A 76 14.14 5.77 0.49
CA VAL A 76 14.74 6.39 -0.71
C VAL A 76 14.58 7.91 -0.69
N LYS A 77 13.41 8.41 -0.27
CA LYS A 77 13.17 9.86 -0.12
C LYS A 77 14.18 10.51 0.83
N ALA A 78 14.44 9.92 1.99
CA ALA A 78 15.43 10.43 2.93
C ALA A 78 16.87 10.40 2.35
N GLU A 79 17.22 9.36 1.58
CA GLU A 79 18.50 9.28 0.88
C GLU A 79 18.61 10.36 -0.22
N VAL A 80 17.53 10.62 -0.97
CA VAL A 80 17.45 11.68 -1.99
C VAL A 80 17.55 13.06 -1.36
N ASP A 81 16.85 13.35 -0.27
CA ASP A 81 16.95 14.62 0.46
C ASP A 81 18.39 14.91 0.93
N LYS A 82 19.08 13.87 1.41
CA LYS A 82 20.49 13.97 1.79
C LYS A 82 21.40 14.27 0.59
N LEU A 83 21.15 13.62 -0.55
CA LEU A 83 21.90 13.88 -1.78
C LEU A 83 21.63 15.29 -2.31
N SER A 84 20.37 15.74 -2.32
CA SER A 84 19.97 17.10 -2.72
C SER A 84 20.66 18.18 -1.87
N ASN A 85 20.79 17.98 -0.57
CA ASN A 85 21.55 18.89 0.29
C ASN A 85 23.04 18.96 -0.08
N ARG A 86 23.65 17.82 -0.43
CA ARG A 86 25.05 17.77 -0.89
C ARG A 86 25.22 18.44 -2.25
N VAL A 87 24.27 18.23 -3.16
CA VAL A 87 24.18 18.92 -4.45
C VAL A 87 24.12 20.44 -4.24
N ALA A 88 23.20 20.92 -3.40
CA ALA A 88 23.04 22.35 -3.15
C ALA A 88 24.30 22.99 -2.54
N ALA A 89 24.95 22.29 -1.61
CA ALA A 89 26.22 22.75 -1.03
C ALA A 89 27.34 22.82 -2.08
N LEU A 90 27.41 21.84 -2.98
CA LEU A 90 28.38 21.80 -4.07
C LEU A 90 28.12 22.94 -5.07
N GLU A 91 26.86 23.16 -5.45
CA GLU A 91 26.46 24.27 -6.33
C GLU A 91 26.79 25.63 -5.73
N ALA A 92 26.53 25.83 -4.43
CA ALA A 92 26.89 27.05 -3.72
C ALA A 92 28.41 27.29 -3.72
N ALA A 93 29.21 26.23 -3.51
CA ALA A 93 30.67 26.31 -3.55
C ALA A 93 31.20 26.68 -4.94
N ILE A 94 30.62 26.10 -6.01
CA ILE A 94 30.97 26.42 -7.40
C ILE A 94 30.59 27.86 -7.74
N ASN A 95 29.39 28.31 -7.34
CA ASN A 95 28.94 29.69 -7.54
C ASN A 95 29.82 30.70 -6.78
N ALA A 96 30.43 30.29 -5.67
CA ALA A 96 31.43 31.07 -4.94
C ALA A 96 32.84 31.04 -5.59
N GLY A 97 33.03 30.31 -6.69
CA GLY A 97 34.28 30.25 -7.45
C GLY A 97 35.23 29.11 -7.04
N ASN A 98 34.81 28.20 -6.15
CA ASN A 98 35.63 27.06 -5.76
C ASN A 98 35.67 25.99 -6.86
N LYS A 99 36.87 25.45 -7.11
CA LYS A 99 37.05 24.32 -8.02
C LYS A 99 36.62 23.03 -7.32
N THR A 100 35.57 22.40 -7.83
CA THR A 100 35.09 21.09 -7.37
C THR A 100 35.70 20.00 -8.24
N SER A 101 36.06 18.86 -7.66
CA SER A 101 36.71 17.78 -8.41
C SER A 101 35.68 17.03 -9.27
N GLU A 102 36.04 16.67 -10.52
CA GLU A 102 35.16 15.85 -11.39
C GLU A 102 34.71 14.53 -10.74
N LYS A 103 35.54 14.00 -9.84
CA LYS A 103 35.24 12.79 -9.06
C LYS A 103 34.04 12.98 -8.15
N GLU A 104 33.87 14.15 -7.54
CA GLU A 104 32.71 14.44 -6.68
C GLU A 104 31.42 14.52 -7.48
N PHE A 105 31.48 15.05 -8.71
CA PHE A 105 30.34 15.03 -9.62
C PHE A 105 29.97 13.61 -10.04
N LEU A 106 30.95 12.80 -10.45
CA LEU A 106 30.73 11.39 -10.82
C LEU A 106 30.10 10.59 -9.67
N VAL A 107 30.62 10.72 -8.45
CA VAL A 107 30.09 10.04 -7.27
C VAL A 107 28.65 10.48 -6.97
N LEU A 108 28.32 11.77 -7.09
CA LEU A 108 26.95 12.24 -6.87
C LEU A 108 25.99 11.71 -7.96
N THR A 109 26.43 11.69 -9.23
CA THR A 109 25.63 11.11 -10.32
C THR A 109 25.40 9.62 -10.12
N GLU A 110 26.41 8.85 -9.73
CA GLU A 110 26.26 7.41 -9.44
C GLU A 110 25.31 7.16 -8.26
N LEU A 111 25.42 7.94 -7.19
CA LEU A 111 24.53 7.82 -6.03
C LEU A 111 23.08 8.15 -6.40
N LEU A 112 22.84 9.20 -7.19
CA LEU A 112 21.49 9.56 -7.67
C LEU A 112 20.92 8.50 -8.62
N MET A 113 21.72 7.96 -9.55
CA MET A 113 21.29 6.85 -10.42
C MET A 113 21.00 5.57 -9.63
N SER A 114 21.75 5.29 -8.56
CA SER A 114 21.45 4.16 -7.67
C SER A 114 20.09 4.31 -6.98
N GLN A 115 19.70 5.53 -6.56
CA GLN A 115 18.36 5.76 -5.99
C GLN A 115 17.25 5.56 -7.01
N LEU A 116 17.45 5.97 -8.27
CA LEU A 116 16.48 5.74 -9.35
C LEU A 116 16.22 4.25 -9.57
N LEU A 117 17.30 3.45 -9.67
CA LEU A 117 17.18 2.00 -9.86
C LEU A 117 16.47 1.32 -8.67
N LYS A 118 16.72 1.80 -7.44
CA LYS A 118 15.98 1.34 -6.25
C LYS A 118 14.50 1.68 -6.34
N LEU A 119 14.12 2.89 -6.77
CA LEU A 119 12.72 3.28 -6.96
C LEU A 119 12.03 2.48 -8.07
N ASP A 120 12.72 2.22 -9.18
CA ASP A 120 12.18 1.46 -10.31
C ASP A 120 11.94 -0.02 -9.94
N GLY A 121 12.77 -0.57 -9.05
CA GLY A 121 12.61 -1.92 -8.49
C GLY A 121 11.48 -2.09 -7.47
N ILE A 122 10.85 -1.01 -7.00
CA ILE A 122 9.69 -1.11 -6.09
C ILE A 122 8.43 -1.40 -6.93
N GLU A 123 7.94 -2.62 -6.84
CA GLU A 123 6.66 -3.05 -7.41
C GLU A 123 5.52 -2.44 -6.57
N ALA A 124 4.82 -1.45 -7.13
CA ALA A 124 3.83 -0.65 -6.40
C ALA A 124 2.51 -0.50 -7.21
N GLU A 125 1.39 -0.85 -6.57
CA GLU A 125 0.02 -0.60 -7.06
C GLU A 125 -0.63 0.61 -6.34
N GLY A 126 -1.60 1.26 -6.99
CA GLY A 126 -2.38 2.34 -6.37
C GLY A 126 -1.59 3.62 -6.05
N GLU A 127 -1.73 4.15 -4.83
CA GLU A 127 -1.17 5.44 -4.39
C GLU A 127 0.37 5.43 -4.33
N ALA A 128 0.98 4.28 -4.04
CA ALA A 128 2.43 4.09 -4.07
C ALA A 128 3.02 4.28 -5.48
N LYS A 129 2.25 3.97 -6.55
CA LYS A 129 2.64 4.25 -7.93
C LYS A 129 2.64 5.75 -8.24
N SER A 130 1.66 6.49 -7.72
CA SER A 130 1.59 7.95 -7.86
C SER A 130 2.76 8.63 -7.14
N GLN A 131 3.11 8.16 -5.94
CA GLN A 131 4.25 8.66 -5.18
C GLN A 131 5.60 8.34 -5.85
N ARG A 132 5.78 7.12 -6.37
CA ARG A 132 6.95 6.76 -7.20
C ARG A 132 7.13 7.68 -8.40
N LYS A 133 6.03 8.01 -9.09
CA LYS A 133 6.06 8.90 -10.26
C LYS A 133 6.39 10.35 -9.88
N ALA A 134 5.90 10.81 -8.73
CA ALA A 134 6.19 12.13 -8.18
C ALA A 134 7.66 12.27 -7.74
N GLU A 135 8.26 11.23 -7.16
CA GLU A 135 9.68 11.23 -6.72
C GLU A 135 10.66 11.02 -7.89
N SER A 136 10.27 10.27 -8.93
CA SER A 136 11.09 10.05 -10.13
C SER A 136 11.32 11.32 -10.96
N CYS A 137 10.29 12.17 -11.08
CA CYS A 137 10.31 13.40 -11.87
C CYS A 137 11.43 14.40 -11.47
N PRO A 138 11.56 14.80 -10.19
CA PRO A 138 12.61 15.73 -9.77
C PRO A 138 14.02 15.14 -9.84
N ILE A 139 14.18 13.82 -9.66
CA ILE A 139 15.50 13.17 -9.77
C ILE A 139 15.98 13.18 -11.22
N ALA A 140 15.07 12.96 -12.18
CA ALA A 140 15.39 13.04 -13.61
C ALA A 140 15.82 14.47 -14.02
N GLU A 141 15.13 15.50 -13.53
CA GLU A 141 15.51 16.90 -13.76
C GLU A 141 16.87 17.23 -13.13
N THR A 142 17.12 16.80 -11.89
CA THR A 142 18.39 17.02 -11.19
C THR A 142 19.56 16.40 -11.95
N ASN A 143 19.38 15.18 -12.47
CA ASN A 143 20.39 14.51 -13.31
C ASN A 143 20.65 15.25 -14.63
N GLN A 144 19.62 15.82 -15.26
CA GLN A 144 19.78 16.62 -16.48
C GLN A 144 20.56 17.92 -16.22
N VAL A 145 20.26 18.61 -15.12
CA VAL A 145 20.97 19.82 -14.70
C VAL A 145 22.45 19.52 -14.38
N PHE A 146 22.73 18.41 -13.71
CA PHE A 146 24.10 17.96 -13.47
C PHE A 146 24.86 17.63 -14.76
N ALA A 147 24.21 16.92 -15.69
CA ALA A 147 24.81 16.59 -16.98
C ALA A 147 25.13 17.85 -17.80
N GLN A 148 24.25 18.85 -17.80
CA GLN A 148 24.48 20.14 -18.47
C GLN A 148 25.59 20.96 -17.80
N LYS A 149 25.63 21.04 -16.47
CA LYS A 149 26.71 21.75 -15.75
C LYS A 149 28.07 21.07 -15.91
N LYS A 150 28.11 19.74 -15.99
CA LYS A 150 29.34 19.00 -16.32
C LYS A 150 29.85 19.36 -17.72
N PHE A 151 28.96 19.47 -18.71
CA PHE A 151 29.33 19.88 -20.07
C PHE A 151 29.86 21.32 -20.16
N LEU A 152 29.45 22.20 -19.23
CA LEU A 152 29.89 23.60 -19.21
C LEU A 152 31.25 23.81 -18.50
N LEU A 153 31.73 22.82 -17.73
CA LEU A 153 32.98 22.90 -16.96
C LEU A 153 34.17 22.18 -17.61
N ILE A 154 33.96 21.46 -18.72
CA ILE A 154 34.99 20.80 -19.55
C ILE A 154 35.21 21.63 -20.81
#